data_AF-A0A5D2DC93-F1
#
_entry.id   AF-A0A5D2DC93-F1
#
_cell.length_a   1.000
_cell.length_b   1.000
_cell.length_c   1.000
_cell.angle_alpha   90.00
_cell.angle_beta   90.00
_cell.angle_gamma   90.00
#
_symmetry.space_group_name_H-M   'P 1'
#
loop_
_entity.id
_entity.type
_entity.pdbx_description
1 polymer ?
#
loop_
_entity_poly.entity_id
_entity_poly.type
_entity_poly.pdbx_seq_one_letter_code
_entity_poly.pdbx_strand_id
1 'polypeptide(L)'
;MLLVLEGCRWCTTNACLEHERIALLHLKPFFNYGNQLQSWVEVKGSDCCKWERVECDTTTRRLIQLSLNSTKWEYDMDNRNLNASMFLPFEELKSLYLSGNAIGGNLENEGFGKLSSTLSNLEILDLSENYLNDSILLSLSELSSLWYLDLSDNKFEGSSHLRGKLSLVWC
;
A
#
# COMPACT_ATOMS: atom_id res chain seq x y z
N MET A 1 -9.17 -36.68 -21.03
CA MET A 1 -9.15 -35.30 -21.53
C MET A 1 -8.64 -34.43 -20.38
N LEU A 2 -7.35 -34.11 -20.38
CA LEU A 2 -6.71 -33.27 -19.37
C LEU A 2 -6.97 -31.81 -19.75
N LEU A 3 -7.67 -31.07 -18.89
CA LEU A 3 -7.80 -29.62 -19.01
C LEU A 3 -6.49 -29.00 -18.53
N VAL A 4 -5.60 -28.67 -19.46
CA VAL A 4 -4.49 -27.75 -19.18
C VAL A 4 -5.11 -26.36 -19.15
N LEU A 5 -5.18 -25.76 -17.96
CA LEU A 5 -5.48 -24.34 -17.79
C LEU A 5 -4.54 -23.56 -18.70
N GLU A 6 -5.08 -22.73 -19.58
CA GLU A 6 -4.30 -21.81 -20.42
C GLU A 6 -3.61 -20.76 -19.53
N GLY A 7 -2.52 -21.17 -18.89
CA GLY A 7 -1.56 -20.30 -18.27
C GLY A 7 -0.85 -19.48 -19.34
N CYS A 8 -1.14 -18.18 -19.37
CA CYS A 8 -0.24 -17.11 -19.82
C CYS A 8 0.66 -17.45 -21.03
N ARG A 9 0.12 -17.38 -22.27
CA ARG A 9 0.89 -17.54 -23.53
C ARG A 9 2.01 -16.50 -23.76
N TRP A 10 2.16 -15.52 -22.87
CA TRP A 10 3.13 -14.42 -22.96
C TRP A 10 3.67 -14.03 -21.57
N CYS A 11 3.89 -15.00 -20.69
CA CYS A 11 4.61 -14.71 -19.46
C CYS A 11 6.09 -14.53 -19.81
N THR A 12 6.50 -13.28 -20.01
CA THR A 12 7.92 -12.94 -19.96
C THR A 12 8.40 -13.34 -18.56
N THR A 13 9.36 -14.26 -18.48
CA THR A 13 9.88 -14.84 -17.22
C THR A 13 10.46 -13.81 -16.24
N ASN A 14 10.52 -12.54 -16.66
CA ASN A 14 11.15 -11.45 -15.93
C ASN A 14 10.15 -10.38 -15.49
N ALA A 15 8.85 -10.51 -15.72
CA ALA A 15 7.85 -9.51 -15.31
C ALA A 15 7.20 -9.85 -13.96
N CYS A 16 6.77 -8.83 -13.23
CA CYS A 16 5.91 -8.99 -12.04
C CYS A 16 4.58 -9.68 -12.36
N LEU A 17 3.85 -10.13 -11.33
CA LEU A 17 2.54 -10.74 -11.54
C LEU A 17 1.54 -9.75 -12.14
N GLU A 18 0.80 -10.21 -13.15
CA GLU A 18 -0.12 -9.37 -13.92
C GLU A 18 -1.20 -8.73 -13.04
N HIS A 19 -1.70 -9.42 -12.02
CA HIS A 19 -2.71 -8.85 -11.13
C HIS A 19 -2.13 -7.77 -10.20
N GLU A 20 -0.88 -7.90 -9.74
CA GLU A 20 -0.19 -6.85 -8.98
C GLU A 20 0.06 -5.63 -9.87
N ARG A 21 0.49 -5.85 -11.12
CA ARG A 21 0.65 -4.79 -12.12
C ARG A 21 -0.65 -4.01 -12.34
N ILE A 22 -1.77 -4.71 -12.52
CA ILE A 22 -3.09 -4.10 -12.70
C ILE A 22 -3.52 -3.35 -11.44
N ALA A 23 -3.29 -3.92 -10.25
CA ALA A 23 -3.62 -3.28 -8.98
C ALA A 23 -2.85 -1.97 -8.78
N LEU A 24 -1.56 -1.93 -9.12
CA LEU A 24 -0.78 -0.68 -9.13
C LEU A 24 -1.38 0.37 -10.08
N LEU A 25 -1.77 -0.03 -11.30
CA LEU A 25 -2.41 0.89 -12.23
C LEU A 25 -3.77 1.41 -11.72
N HIS A 26 -4.51 0.63 -10.93
CA HIS A 26 -5.73 1.09 -10.26
C HIS A 26 -5.44 2.09 -9.13
N LEU A 27 -4.29 2.00 -8.46
CA LEU A 27 -3.85 2.98 -7.45
C LEU A 27 -3.36 4.29 -8.08
N LYS A 28 -2.79 4.23 -9.29
CA LYS A 28 -2.14 5.38 -9.95
C LYS A 28 -2.99 6.68 -9.95
N PRO A 29 -4.31 6.67 -10.22
CA PRO A 29 -5.11 7.90 -10.23
C PRO A 29 -5.20 8.63 -8.88
N PHE A 30 -4.89 7.95 -7.76
CA PHE A 30 -4.94 8.54 -6.41
C PHE A 30 -3.63 9.21 -5.99
N PHE A 31 -2.51 8.81 -6.62
CA PHE A 31 -1.15 9.07 -6.16
C PHE A 31 -0.26 9.63 -7.28
N ASN A 32 -0.81 10.16 -8.37
CA ASN A 32 0.00 10.66 -9.48
C ASN A 32 0.06 12.20 -9.53
N TYR A 33 0.01 12.86 -8.37
CA TYR A 33 0.22 14.30 -8.32
C TYR A 33 1.63 14.63 -8.82
N GLY A 34 1.76 15.73 -9.57
CA GLY A 34 3.04 16.16 -10.12
C GLY A 34 3.68 15.15 -11.08
N ASN A 35 2.92 14.16 -11.59
CA ASN A 35 3.41 13.07 -12.42
C ASN A 35 4.52 12.23 -11.74
N GLN A 36 4.44 12.04 -10.42
CA GLN A 36 5.44 11.26 -9.68
C GLN A 36 5.43 9.75 -9.98
N LEU A 37 4.41 9.23 -10.66
CA LEU A 37 4.31 7.82 -11.08
C LEU A 37 4.47 7.67 -12.60
N GLN A 38 5.34 8.47 -13.22
CA GLN A 38 5.60 8.45 -14.67
C GLN A 38 6.05 7.08 -15.18
N SER A 39 6.83 6.34 -14.40
CA SER A 39 7.32 5.01 -14.81
C SER A 39 6.23 3.95 -14.84
N TRP A 40 5.05 4.20 -14.24
CA TRP A 40 3.94 3.25 -14.14
C TRP A 40 3.18 3.19 -15.47
N VAL A 41 3.77 2.52 -16.46
CA VAL A 41 3.26 2.52 -17.84
C VAL A 41 2.13 1.52 -18.05
N GLU A 42 1.11 1.92 -18.80
CA GLU A 42 -0.02 1.07 -19.18
C GLU A 42 0.30 0.20 -20.41
N VAL A 43 1.46 -0.47 -20.38
CA VAL A 43 1.90 -1.38 -21.44
C VAL A 43 1.68 -2.80 -20.96
N LYS A 44 0.93 -3.59 -21.72
CA LYS A 44 0.67 -5.00 -21.39
C LYS A 44 1.99 -5.76 -21.29
N GLY A 45 2.18 -6.47 -20.18
CA GLY A 45 3.42 -7.23 -19.91
C GLY A 45 4.62 -6.37 -19.50
N SER A 46 4.44 -5.08 -19.22
CA SER A 46 5.50 -4.28 -18.60
C SER A 46 5.84 -4.81 -17.22
N ASP A 47 7.12 -4.90 -16.91
CA ASP A 47 7.60 -5.34 -15.59
C ASP A 47 7.46 -4.22 -14.55
N CYS A 48 6.45 -4.33 -13.69
CA CYS A 48 6.21 -3.33 -12.64
C CYS A 48 7.29 -3.29 -11.56
N CYS A 49 8.15 -4.30 -11.45
CA CYS A 49 9.29 -4.27 -10.54
C CYS A 49 10.40 -3.29 -10.98
N LYS A 50 10.29 -2.73 -12.18
CA LYS A 50 11.15 -1.66 -12.69
C LYS A 50 10.52 -0.28 -12.52
N TRP A 51 9.30 -0.21 -12.00
CA TRP A 51 8.66 1.07 -11.77
C TRP A 51 9.26 1.73 -10.54
N GLU A 52 9.44 3.05 -10.60
CA GLU A 52 9.83 3.83 -9.45
C GLU A 52 8.89 3.56 -8.29
N ARG A 53 9.49 3.45 -7.09
CA ARG A 53 8.81 3.22 -5.81
C ARG A 53 8.17 1.83 -5.63
N VAL A 54 8.45 0.89 -6.54
CA VAL A 54 8.10 -0.52 -6.41
C VAL A 54 9.38 -1.33 -6.18
N GLU A 55 9.37 -2.19 -5.17
CA GLU A 55 10.41 -3.21 -4.97
C GLU A 55 9.78 -4.59 -5.00
N CYS A 56 10.48 -5.53 -5.64
CA CYS A 56 10.05 -6.91 -5.72
C CYS A 56 11.12 -7.85 -5.21
N ASP A 57 10.69 -8.98 -4.66
CA ASP A 57 11.60 -10.09 -4.39
C ASP A 57 12.21 -10.61 -5.69
N THR A 58 13.51 -10.85 -5.69
CA THR A 58 14.25 -11.28 -6.89
C THR A 58 13.95 -12.72 -7.28
N THR A 59 13.44 -13.53 -6.34
CA THR A 59 13.13 -14.95 -6.49
C THR A 59 11.66 -15.16 -6.83
N THR A 60 10.74 -14.63 -6.03
CA THR A 60 9.30 -14.81 -6.23
C THR A 60 8.73 -13.87 -7.30
N ARG A 61 9.45 -12.78 -7.61
CA ARG A 61 9.01 -11.69 -8.51
C ARG A 61 7.74 -11.00 -8.02
N ARG A 62 7.45 -11.11 -6.73
CA ARG A 62 6.30 -10.51 -6.06
C ARG A 62 6.66 -9.17 -5.49
N LEU A 63 5.68 -8.28 -5.44
CA LEU A 63 5.84 -6.96 -4.85
C LEU A 63 6.00 -7.09 -3.32
N ILE A 64 7.13 -6.61 -2.81
CA ILE A 64 7.45 -6.66 -1.37
C ILE A 64 7.49 -5.26 -0.73
N GLN A 65 7.68 -4.20 -1.51
CA GLN A 65 7.64 -2.83 -1.01
C GLN A 65 6.96 -1.90 -2.01
N LEU A 66 6.15 -1.01 -1.44
CA LEU A 66 5.49 0.08 -2.17
C LEU A 66 5.66 1.39 -1.41
N SER A 67 6.20 2.41 -2.07
CA SER A 67 6.29 3.76 -1.52
C SER A 67 5.43 4.75 -2.30
N LEU A 68 4.47 5.35 -1.63
CA LEU A 68 3.58 6.37 -2.20
C LEU A 68 3.67 7.67 -1.40
N ASN A 69 4.78 7.89 -0.70
CA ASN A 69 4.96 9.09 0.14
C ASN A 69 4.86 10.38 -0.68
N SER A 70 4.05 11.32 -0.19
CA SER A 70 3.84 12.66 -0.73
C SER A 70 3.47 12.68 -2.22
N THR A 71 2.68 11.70 -2.65
CA THR A 71 2.28 11.51 -4.05
C THR A 71 0.82 11.90 -4.32
N LYS A 72 0.04 12.15 -3.26
CA LYS A 72 -1.31 12.74 -3.30
C LYS A 72 -1.28 14.17 -2.77
N TRP A 73 -1.91 15.11 -3.49
CA TRP A 73 -2.02 16.50 -3.06
C TRP A 73 -3.34 16.75 -2.34
N GLU A 74 -3.28 17.46 -1.22
CA GLU A 74 -4.45 17.76 -0.37
C GLU A 74 -5.55 18.54 -1.10
N TYR A 75 -5.16 19.44 -2.02
CA TYR A 75 -6.10 20.28 -2.76
C TYR A 75 -6.48 19.70 -4.13
N ASP A 76 -6.21 18.41 -4.37
CA ASP A 76 -6.69 17.76 -5.59
C ASP A 76 -8.24 17.76 -5.58
N MET A 77 -8.82 18.49 -6.55
CA MET A 77 -10.26 18.70 -6.65
C MET A 77 -11.03 17.38 -6.86
N ASP A 78 -10.33 16.31 -7.25
CA ASP A 78 -10.95 15.00 -7.49
C ASP A 78 -11.32 14.26 -6.19
N ASN A 79 -10.89 14.76 -5.01
CA ASN A 79 -11.26 14.29 -3.66
C ASN A 79 -11.50 12.77 -3.55
N ARG A 80 -10.66 11.97 -4.23
CA ARG A 80 -10.88 10.54 -4.32
C ARG A 80 -10.47 9.91 -3.00
N ASN A 81 -11.46 9.32 -2.32
CA ASN A 81 -11.21 8.56 -1.11
C ASN A 81 -10.44 7.29 -1.46
N LEU A 82 -9.29 7.11 -0.81
CA LEU A 82 -8.52 5.89 -0.92
C LEU A 82 -9.20 4.81 -0.09
N ASN A 83 -9.61 3.72 -0.74
CA ASN A 83 -10.04 2.53 -0.01
C ASN A 83 -8.83 1.62 0.21
N ALA A 84 -8.47 1.34 1.46
CA ALA A 84 -7.26 0.57 1.76
C ALA A 84 -7.34 -0.88 1.22
N SER A 85 -8.53 -1.41 0.93
CA SER A 85 -8.67 -2.72 0.30
C SER A 85 -8.05 -2.82 -1.11
N MET A 86 -7.67 -1.69 -1.72
CA MET A 86 -6.92 -1.69 -2.97
C MET A 86 -5.50 -2.26 -2.83
N PHE A 87 -4.98 -2.40 -1.61
CA PHE A 87 -3.67 -3.01 -1.35
C PHE A 87 -3.74 -4.54 -1.18
N LEU A 88 -4.93 -5.15 -1.09
CA LEU A 88 -5.09 -6.59 -0.89
C LEU A 88 -4.43 -7.49 -1.97
N PRO A 89 -4.30 -7.07 -3.24
CA PRO A 89 -3.60 -7.88 -4.25
C PRO A 89 -2.09 -8.09 -3.98
N PHE A 90 -1.48 -7.32 -3.07
CA PHE A 90 -0.04 -7.38 -2.77
C PHE A 90 0.22 -8.30 -1.56
N GLU A 91 -0.04 -9.60 -1.72
CA GLU A 91 -0.04 -10.59 -0.61
C GLU A 91 1.33 -10.78 0.06
N GLU A 92 2.43 -10.51 -0.65
CA GLU A 92 3.81 -10.59 -0.14
C GLU A 92 4.37 -9.23 0.29
N LEU A 93 3.53 -8.20 0.35
CA LEU A 93 3.93 -6.85 0.76
C LEU A 93 4.44 -6.86 2.21
N LYS A 94 5.69 -6.42 2.39
CA LYS A 94 6.36 -6.27 3.68
C LYS A 94 6.44 -4.83 4.14
N SER A 95 6.52 -3.88 3.20
CA SER A 95 6.73 -2.48 3.52
C SER A 95 5.83 -1.57 2.70
N LEU A 96 5.00 -0.79 3.40
CA LEU A 96 4.06 0.14 2.80
C LEU A 96 4.29 1.54 3.37
N TYR A 97 4.64 2.47 2.50
CA TYR A 97 4.84 3.88 2.86
C TYR A 97 3.77 4.75 2.20
N LEU A 98 2.97 5.42 3.03
CA LEU A 98 1.82 6.24 2.64
C LEU A 98 1.87 7.63 3.29
N SER A 99 3.04 8.07 3.74
CA SER A 99 3.22 9.33 4.43
C SER A 99 2.82 10.54 3.57
N GLY A 100 2.22 11.58 4.16
CA GLY A 100 2.00 12.85 3.48
C GLY A 100 0.97 12.82 2.36
N ASN A 101 -0.11 12.03 2.49
CA ASN A 101 -1.09 11.81 1.42
C ASN A 101 -2.52 12.27 1.75
N ALA A 102 -2.70 13.05 2.82
CA ALA A 102 -4.01 13.55 3.27
C ALA A 102 -5.07 12.43 3.47
N ILE A 103 -4.65 11.22 3.85
CA ILE A 103 -5.54 10.07 4.10
C ILE A 103 -6.34 10.33 5.38
N GLY A 104 -7.65 10.11 5.36
CA GLY A 104 -8.55 10.30 6.52
C GLY A 104 -9.16 11.71 6.65
N GLY A 105 -8.89 12.62 5.70
CA GLY A 105 -9.40 13.99 5.73
C GLY A 105 -10.89 14.15 5.46
N ASN A 106 -11.49 13.23 4.68
CA ASN A 106 -12.90 13.22 4.30
C ASN A 106 -13.46 11.81 4.54
N LEU A 107 -14.58 11.75 5.29
CA LEU A 107 -15.34 10.59 5.78
C LEU A 107 -14.92 9.19 5.25
N GLU A 108 -14.68 8.32 6.23
CA GLU A 108 -14.52 6.86 6.16
C GLU A 108 -13.11 6.40 5.76
N ASN A 109 -12.33 5.98 6.78
CA ASN A 109 -11.10 5.21 6.65
C ASN A 109 -11.42 3.77 6.14
N GLU A 110 -12.14 3.67 5.03
CA GLU A 110 -12.67 2.40 4.56
C GLU A 110 -11.54 1.44 4.18
N GLY A 111 -11.73 0.18 4.55
CA GLY A 111 -10.88 -0.91 4.11
C GLY A 111 -9.64 -1.17 4.95
N PHE A 112 -9.27 -0.31 5.91
CA PHE A 112 -8.15 -0.59 6.82
C PHE A 112 -8.37 -1.87 7.63
N GLY A 113 -9.62 -2.14 8.06
CA GLY A 113 -10.00 -3.40 8.72
C GLY A 113 -9.92 -4.64 7.83
N LYS A 114 -9.72 -4.49 6.51
CA LYS A 114 -9.48 -5.63 5.60
C LYS A 114 -8.01 -5.92 5.41
N LEU A 115 -7.13 -4.94 5.68
CA LEU A 115 -5.68 -5.11 5.49
C LEU A 115 -5.14 -6.24 6.35
N SER A 116 -5.58 -6.33 7.60
CA SER A 116 -5.17 -7.37 8.56
C SER A 116 -5.42 -8.79 8.06
N SER A 117 -6.52 -9.02 7.32
CA SER A 117 -6.87 -10.36 6.82
C SER A 117 -5.99 -10.86 5.68
N THR A 118 -5.25 -10.00 4.98
CA THR A 118 -4.54 -10.35 3.74
C THR A 118 -3.07 -9.96 3.76
N LEU A 119 -2.72 -8.83 4.39
CA LEU A 119 -1.34 -8.36 4.48
C LEU A 119 -0.66 -8.91 5.75
N SER A 120 -0.72 -10.23 5.93
CA SER A 120 -0.12 -10.91 7.08
C SER A 120 1.40 -10.82 7.11
N ASN A 121 2.05 -10.47 5.99
CA ASN A 121 3.49 -10.29 5.88
C ASN A 121 3.94 -8.83 6.10
N LEU A 122 3.02 -7.90 6.39
CA LEU A 122 3.35 -6.49 6.52
C LEU A 122 4.16 -6.24 7.80
N GLU A 123 5.40 -5.80 7.63
CA GLU A 123 6.39 -5.59 8.68
C GLU A 123 6.57 -4.10 9.02
N ILE A 124 6.48 -3.24 7.99
CA ILE A 124 6.68 -1.80 8.07
C ILE A 124 5.47 -1.09 7.47
N LEU A 125 4.86 -0.21 8.26
CA LEU A 125 3.77 0.65 7.82
C LEU A 125 4.05 2.10 8.25
N ASP A 126 4.21 2.98 7.27
CA ASP A 126 4.36 4.41 7.50
C ASP A 126 3.11 5.13 7.01
N LEU A 127 2.35 5.68 7.95
CA LEU A 127 1.14 6.45 7.75
C LEU A 127 1.30 7.88 8.30
N SER A 128 2.53 8.33 8.54
CA SER A 128 2.82 9.66 9.07
C SER A 128 2.27 10.80 8.20
N GLU A 129 2.12 12.00 8.75
CA GLU A 129 1.70 13.20 7.99
C GLU A 129 0.38 12.99 7.21
N ASN A 130 -0.63 12.42 7.87
CA ASN A 130 -1.96 12.19 7.31
C ASN A 130 -3.04 12.79 8.23
N TYR A 131 -4.32 12.49 7.96
CA TYR A 131 -5.47 12.97 8.72
C TYR A 131 -6.22 11.86 9.46
N LEU A 132 -5.50 10.78 9.81
CA LEU A 132 -6.06 9.63 10.52
C LEU A 132 -6.40 9.97 11.96
N ASN A 133 -7.35 9.25 12.55
CA ASN A 133 -7.81 9.41 13.93
C ASN A 133 -7.96 8.04 14.60
N ASP A 134 -8.40 7.98 15.86
CA ASP A 134 -8.40 6.75 16.65
C ASP A 134 -9.22 5.57 16.05
N SER A 135 -10.11 5.82 15.09
CA SER A 135 -10.94 4.79 14.43
C SER A 135 -10.16 3.68 13.74
N ILE A 136 -8.91 3.94 13.32
CA ILE A 136 -8.07 2.98 12.58
C ILE A 136 -7.25 2.07 13.53
N LEU A 137 -7.09 2.44 14.80
CA LEU A 137 -6.19 1.72 15.73
C LEU A 137 -6.56 0.25 15.91
N LEU A 138 -7.85 -0.07 15.98
CA LEU A 138 -8.31 -1.46 16.07
C LEU A 138 -7.86 -2.28 14.85
N SER A 139 -8.05 -1.74 13.64
CA SER A 139 -7.63 -2.42 12.41
C SER A 139 -6.12 -2.61 12.32
N LEU A 140 -5.33 -1.64 12.78
CA LEU A 140 -3.87 -1.76 12.80
C LEU A 140 -3.37 -2.76 13.83
N SER A 141 -4.08 -2.93 14.96
CA SER A 141 -3.71 -3.89 16.00
C SER A 141 -3.77 -5.35 15.54
N GLU A 142 -4.49 -5.62 14.44
CA GLU A 142 -4.62 -6.96 13.86
C GLU A 142 -3.50 -7.31 12.87
N LEU A 143 -2.60 -6.37 12.54
CA LEU A 143 -1.44 -6.62 11.68
C LEU A 143 -0.33 -7.32 12.48
N SER A 144 -0.38 -8.65 12.53
CA SER A 144 0.44 -9.46 13.44
C SER A 144 1.95 -9.46 13.17
N SER A 145 2.39 -9.18 11.94
CA SER A 145 3.82 -9.13 11.57
C SER A 145 4.45 -7.74 11.71
N LEU A 146 3.65 -6.73 12.07
CA LEU A 146 4.08 -5.35 12.09
C LEU A 146 5.06 -5.10 13.24
N TRP A 147 6.28 -4.68 12.92
CA TRP A 147 7.29 -4.30 13.93
C TRP A 147 7.64 -2.81 13.88
N TYR A 148 7.35 -2.14 12.76
CA TYR A 148 7.47 -0.70 12.60
C TYR A 148 6.15 -0.10 12.16
N LEU A 149 5.66 0.87 12.93
CA LEU A 149 4.47 1.64 12.64
C LEU A 149 4.75 3.12 12.93
N ASP A 150 4.62 3.97 11.91
CA ASP A 150 4.67 5.42 12.07
C ASP A 150 3.29 6.04 11.87
N LEU A 151 2.80 6.70 12.92
CA LEU A 151 1.51 7.39 12.97
C LEU A 151 1.70 8.88 13.32
N SER A 152 2.93 9.39 13.28
CA SER A 152 3.23 10.78 13.62
C SER A 152 2.47 11.77 12.71
N ASP A 153 2.24 12.98 13.20
CA ASP A 153 1.60 14.06 12.43
C ASP A 153 0.22 13.67 11.84
N ASN A 154 -0.60 12.99 12.66
CA ASN A 154 -2.01 12.66 12.41
C ASN A 154 -2.95 13.29 13.46
N LYS A 155 -4.27 13.08 13.33
CA LYS A 155 -5.34 13.64 14.18
C LYS A 155 -5.79 12.71 15.32
N PHE A 156 -4.86 12.00 15.97
CA PHE A 156 -5.16 11.15 17.13
C PHE A 156 -5.40 12.00 18.40
N GLU A 157 -6.44 11.71 19.18
CA GLU A 157 -6.67 12.41 20.44
C GLU A 157 -5.60 12.00 21.46
N GLY A 158 -4.80 12.96 21.96
CA GLY A 158 -3.66 12.68 22.86
C GLY A 158 -2.28 12.59 22.18
N SER A 159 -2.16 13.08 20.95
CA SER A 159 -0.99 13.00 20.04
C SER A 159 0.34 13.59 20.54
N SER A 160 0.46 14.09 21.77
CA SER A 160 1.76 14.48 22.35
C SER A 160 2.67 13.29 22.72
N HIS A 161 2.20 12.03 22.62
CA HIS A 161 2.93 10.86 23.13
C HIS A 161 3.13 9.69 22.15
N LEU A 162 2.65 9.74 20.91
CA LEU A 162 2.81 8.63 19.94
C LEU A 162 4.12 8.68 19.13
N ARG A 163 5.18 9.30 19.68
CA ARG A 163 6.55 9.08 19.20
C ARG A 163 7.16 7.91 19.95
N GLY A 164 6.91 6.71 19.48
CA GLY A 164 7.46 5.50 20.05
C GLY A 164 7.44 4.38 19.05
N LYS A 165 8.54 3.62 19.00
CA LYS A 165 8.59 2.26 18.46
C LYS A 165 7.43 1.51 19.11
N LEU A 166 6.33 1.28 18.39
CA LEU A 166 5.25 0.40 18.86
C LEU A 166 5.80 -1.03 18.83
N SER A 167 6.72 -1.33 19.73
CA SER A 167 6.93 -2.68 20.20
C SER A 167 5.73 -2.99 21.08
N LEU A 168 4.59 -3.30 20.47
CA LEU A 168 3.55 -4.11 21.11
C LEU A 168 4.14 -5.52 21.26
N VAL A 169 5.13 -5.64 22.15
CA VAL A 169 5.54 -6.91 22.71
C VAL A 169 4.42 -7.28 23.65
N TRP A 170 3.56 -8.18 23.20
CA TRP A 170 2.68 -8.93 24.08
C TRP A 170 3.53 -9.52 25.21
N CYS A 171 3.20 -9.20 26.46
CA CYS A 171 3.49 -10.12 27.57
C CYS A 171 2.39 -11.19 27.57
#